data_AF-A0A1I8H1S5-F1
#
_entry.id   AF-A0A1I8H1S5-F1
#
_cell.length_a   1.000
_cell.length_b   1.000
_cell.length_c   1.000
_cell.angle_alpha   90.00
_cell.angle_beta   90.00
_cell.angle_gamma   90.00
#
_symmetry.space_group_name_H-M   'P 1'
#
loop_
_entity.id
_entity.type
_entity.pdbx_description
1 polymer ?
#
loop_
_entity_poly.entity_id
_entity_poly.type
_entity_poly.pdbx_seq_one_letter_code
_entity_poly.pdbx_strand_id
1 'polypeptide(L)' 'MASSIAKEADEAAWCLVDAWGNRYWLPQDSSFVIGRLEGQLLLKSAGVENRHAMVSFDPSLQRYRLKDLGTSD' A
#
# COMPACT_ATOMS: atom_id res chain seq x y z
N MET A 1 4.56 -16.28 28.11
CA MET A 1 5.35 -15.22 27.45
C MET A 1 4.78 -15.01 26.07
N ALA A 2 3.83 -14.07 25.93
CA ALA A 2 3.30 -13.68 24.62
C ALA A 2 4.30 -12.69 24.01
N SER A 3 4.85 -13.07 22.85
CA SER A 3 5.87 -12.31 22.13
C SER A 3 5.40 -10.89 21.83
N SER A 4 6.26 -9.92 22.14
CA SER A 4 6.11 -8.49 21.98
C SER A 4 6.02 -8.05 20.50
N ILE A 5 4.89 -8.35 19.84
CA ILE A 5 4.62 -7.89 18.45
C ILE A 5 3.57 -6.76 18.42
N ALA A 6 3.38 -6.05 19.53
CA ALA A 6 3.00 -4.64 19.41
C ALA A 6 4.32 -3.87 19.32
N LYS A 7 4.99 -4.01 18.17
CA LYS A 7 6.09 -3.11 17.81
C LYS A 7 5.47 -1.73 17.89
N GLU A 8 5.95 -0.96 18.86
CA GLU A 8 5.76 0.47 19.03
C GLU A 8 5.46 1.04 17.64
N ALA A 9 4.23 1.55 17.44
CA ALA A 9 3.85 2.12 16.17
C ALA A 9 4.85 3.25 15.93
N ASP A 10 5.83 2.98 15.06
CA ASP A 10 6.82 3.93 14.59
C ASP A 10 6.06 5.24 14.34
N GLU A 11 6.49 6.36 14.92
CA GLU A 11 5.73 7.63 14.97
C GLU A 11 5.28 8.14 13.58
N ALA A 12 5.77 7.52 12.49
CA ALA A 12 5.41 7.76 11.10
C ALA A 12 4.86 6.53 10.34
N ALA A 13 4.20 5.57 11.01
CA ALA A 13 3.62 4.40 10.36
C ALA A 13 2.32 4.76 9.60
N TRP A 14 2.34 4.64 8.27
CA TRP A 14 1.14 4.83 7.42
C TRP A 14 0.44 3.50 7.15
N CYS A 15 -0.89 3.53 7.01
CA CYS A 15 -1.66 2.39 6.52
C CYS A 15 -2.76 2.82 5.56
N LEU A 16 -3.16 1.90 4.68
CA LEU A 16 -4.43 1.97 3.96
C LEU A 16 -5.49 1.31 4.83
N VAL A 17 -6.63 1.98 5.00
CA VAL A 17 -7.76 1.47 5.78
C VAL A 17 -8.90 1.21 4.82
N ASP A 18 -9.42 -0.01 4.81
CA ASP A 18 -10.59 -0.34 3.99
C ASP A 18 -11.91 0.08 4.65
N ALA A 19 -13.01 -0.11 3.92
CA ALA A 19 -14.35 0.27 4.40
C ALA A 19 -14.83 -0.52 5.64
N TRP A 20 -14.19 -1.66 5.96
CA TRP A 20 -14.50 -2.48 7.13
C TRP A 20 -13.56 -2.19 8.31
N GLY A 21 -12.60 -1.28 8.16
CA GLY A 21 -11.63 -0.92 9.17
C GLY A 21 -10.40 -1.82 9.23
N ASN A 22 -10.21 -2.74 8.27
CA ASN A 22 -8.97 -3.50 8.18
C ASN A 22 -7.83 -2.57 7.77
N ARG A 23 -6.65 -2.78 8.37
CA ARG A 23 -5.46 -1.96 8.15
C ARG A 23 -4.41 -2.71 7.36
N TYR A 24 -3.95 -2.11 6.28
CA TYR A 24 -2.83 -2.56 5.46
C TYR A 24 -1.67 -1.60 5.67
N TRP A 25 -0.71 -1.99 6.52
CA TRP A 25 0.45 -1.16 6.84
C TRP A 25 1.39 -1.03 5.65
N LEU A 26 1.82 0.19 5.38
CA LEU A 26 2.69 0.49 4.25
C LEU A 26 4.17 0.29 4.67
N PRO A 27 4.97 -0.46 3.90
CA PRO A 27 6.40 -0.55 4.14
C PRO A 27 7.09 0.75 3.71
N GLN A 28 8.06 1.27 4.49
CA GLN A 28 8.82 2.48 4.13
C GLN A 28 10.03 2.19 3.23
N ASP A 29 10.46 0.92 3.15
CA ASP A 29 11.67 0.47 2.46
C ASP A 29 11.42 -0.02 1.03
N SER A 30 10.15 -0.07 0.59
CA SER A 30 9.78 -0.72 -0.65
C SER A 30 8.60 -0.04 -1.34
N SER A 31 8.57 -0.19 -2.66
CA SER A 31 7.42 0.16 -3.49
C SER A 31 6.59 -1.07 -3.77
N PHE A 32 5.28 -0.89 -3.94
CA PHE A 32 4.37 -1.97 -4.29
C PHE A 32 3.32 -1.49 -5.29
N VAL A 33 2.81 -2.44 -6.05
CA VAL A 33 1.78 -2.27 -7.07
C VAL A 33 0.43 -2.68 -6.50
N ILE A 34 -0.55 -1.82 -6.72
CA ILE A 34 -1.97 -2.07 -6.54
C ILE A 34 -2.53 -2.51 -7.89
N GLY A 35 -3.28 -3.60 -7.90
CA GLY A 35 -3.82 -4.15 -9.14
C GLY A 35 -4.92 -5.17 -8.91
N ARG A 36 -5.53 -5.67 -9.98
CA ARG A 36 -6.57 -6.71 -9.92
C ARG A 36 -6.00 -8.11 -9.96
N LEU A 37 -4.96 -8.32 -10.79
CA LEU A 37 -4.32 -9.62 -11.01
C LEU A 37 -2.81 -9.58 -10.76
N GLU A 38 -2.18 -8.42 -10.96
CA GLU A 38 -0.74 -8.24 -10.92
C GLU A 38 -0.40 -7.11 -9.94
N GLY A 39 -0.25 -7.47 -8.68
CA GLY A 39 0.11 -6.52 -7.62
C GLY A 39 0.30 -7.20 -6.27
N GLN A 40 0.97 -6.52 -5.34
CA GLN A 40 1.06 -6.97 -3.95
C GLN A 40 -0.21 -6.61 -3.18
N LEU A 41 -0.93 -5.56 -3.57
CA LEU A 41 -2.25 -5.24 -3.06
C LEU A 41 -3.32 -5.49 -4.13
N LEU A 42 -4.14 -6.52 -3.91
CA LEU A 42 -5.14 -6.95 -4.87
C LEU A 42 -6.52 -6.35 -4.57
N LEU A 43 -7.10 -5.67 -5.56
CA LEU A 43 -8.45 -5.13 -5.50
C LEU A 43 -9.37 -5.90 -6.45
N LYS A 44 -10.58 -6.23 -5.98
CA LYS A 44 -11.53 -7.07 -6.74
C LYS A 44 -12.40 -6.30 -7.74
N SER A 45 -12.38 -4.97 -7.70
CA SER A 45 -13.26 -4.15 -8.52
C SER A 45 -12.95 -4.32 -10.01
N ALA A 46 -13.98 -4.45 -10.84
CA ALA A 46 -13.83 -4.63 -12.29
C ALA A 46 -13.20 -3.41 -12.98
N GLY A 47 -13.35 -2.22 -12.40
CA GLY A 47 -12.72 -0.98 -12.88
C GLY A 47 -11.24 -0.83 -12.50
N VAL A 48 -10.67 -1.78 -11.76
CA VAL A 48 -9.23 -1.80 -11.46
C VAL A 48 -8.52 -2.66 -12.51
N GLU A 49 -7.46 -2.11 -13.07
CA GLU A 49 -6.62 -2.81 -14.04
C GLU A 49 -5.77 -3.91 -13.40
N ASN A 50 -5.18 -4.77 -14.23
CA ASN A 50 -4.26 -5.80 -13.74
C ASN A 50 -3.10 -5.18 -12.94
N ARG A 51 -2.53 -4.08 -13.41
CA ARG A 51 -1.52 -3.24 -12.75
C ARG A 51 -1.97 -1.79 -12.77
N HIS A 52 -2.63 -1.32 -11.72
CA HIS A 52 -3.36 -0.05 -11.75
C HIS A 52 -2.53 1.13 -11.22
N ALA A 53 -1.88 0.97 -10.07
CA ALA A 53 -1.11 2.05 -9.47
C ALA A 53 0.13 1.50 -8.76
N MET A 54 1.16 2.34 -8.64
CA MET A 54 2.34 2.06 -7.82
C MET A 54 2.36 3.00 -6.62
N VAL A 55 2.61 2.43 -5.45
CA VAL A 55 2.86 3.15 -4.20
C VAL A 55 4.34 3.06 -3.89
N SER A 56 4.96 4.19 -3.56
CA SER A 56 6.36 4.24 -3.12
C SER A 56 6.52 5.21 -1.94
N PHE A 57 7.56 5.02 -1.14
CA PHE A 57 7.96 5.98 -0.12
C PHE A 57 9.06 6.88 -0.65
N ASP A 58 8.89 8.19 -0.52
CA ASP A 58 9.94 9.18 -0.79
C ASP A 58 10.65 9.53 0.53
N PRO A 59 11.88 9.04 0.77
CA PRO A 59 12.59 9.28 2.02
C PRO A 59 13.03 10.74 2.18
N SER A 60 13.16 11.50 1.09
CA SER A 60 13.52 12.93 1.16
C SER A 60 12.37 13.77 1.69
N LEU A 61 11.14 13.38 1.39
CA LEU A 61 9.92 14.05 1.84
C LEU A 61 9.25 13.39 3.05
N GLN A 62 9.73 12.20 3.45
CA GLN A 62 9.11 11.36 4.47
C GLN A 62 7.61 11.11 4.18
N ARG A 63 7.28 10.84 2.91
CA ARG A 63 5.88 10.70 2.45
C ARG A 63 5.72 9.58 1.44
N TYR A 64 4.57 8.92 1.50
CA TYR A 64 4.12 8.02 0.44
C TYR A 64 3.65 8.79 -0.78
N ARG A 65 3.97 8.26 -1.97
CA ARG A 65 3.52 8.75 -3.26
C ARG A 65 2.76 7.64 -3.97
N LEU A 66 1.68 8.04 -4.64
CA LEU A 66 0.91 7.20 -5.55
C LEU A 66 1.17 7.67 -6.97
N LYS A 67 1.46 6.72 -7.85
CA LYS A 67 1.55 6.93 -9.29
C LYS A 67 0.55 6.02 -9.97
N ASP A 68 -0.44 6.61 -10.61
CA ASP A 68 -1.31 5.90 -11.55
C ASP A 68 -0.44 5.38 -12.71
N LEU A 69 -0.55 4.07 -13.00
CA LEU A 69 0.17 3.46 -14.11
C LEU A 69 -0.64 3.49 -15.41
N GLY A 70 -1.92 3.85 -15.31
CA GLY A 70 -2.83 4.13 -16.40
C GLY A 70 -3.36 2.89 -17.11
N THR A 71 -4.65 2.98 -17.46
CA THR A 71 -5.32 2.15 -18.46
C THR A 71 -4.58 2.30 -19.78
N SER A 72 -3.97 1.22 -20.26
CA SER A 72 -3.67 1.08 -21.68
C SER A 72 -4.96 1.34 -22.46
N ASP A 73 -4.95 2.32 -23.36
CA ASP A 73 -5.97 2.43 -24.42
C ASP A 73 -6.09 1.12 -25.22
#